data_AF-A0A7J3HNQ6-F1
#
_entry.id   AF-A0A7J3HNQ6-F1
#
_cell.length_a   1.000
_cell.length_b   1.000
_cell.length_c   1.000
_cell.angle_alpha   90.00
_cell.angle_beta   90.00
_cell.angle_gamma   90.00
#
_symmetry.space_group_name_H-M   'P 1'
#
loop_
_entity.id
_entity.type
_entity.pdbx_description
1 polymer ?
#
loop_
_entity_poly.entity_id
_entity_poly.type
_entity_poly.pdbx_seq_one_letter_code
_entity_poly.pdbx_strand_id
1 'polypeptide(L)'
;MKKLSLETLKSLRCVDIEEFIGINGYVSQTPGIRGIIKKLPEDFQVWEIIEGGLDARDIWVKNASLPVIGMKNMLLLMRKFNRETLKAISDLSSFLKIIPSHISVCGIKDRRAVTWQFLSVPYNPQIVEEVVLHNAWVR
;
A
#
# COMPACT_ATOMS: atom_id res chain seq x y z
N MET A 1 -12.35 32.65 -9.01
CA MET A 1 -11.65 31.85 -10.04
C MET A 1 -12.58 31.61 -11.21
N LYS A 2 -12.18 31.96 -12.44
CA LYS A 2 -12.93 31.55 -13.65
C LYS A 2 -12.81 30.04 -13.78
N LYS A 3 -13.94 29.33 -13.89
CA LYS A 3 -13.94 27.90 -14.20
C LYS A 3 -13.44 27.72 -15.64
N LEU A 4 -12.51 26.79 -15.85
CA LEU A 4 -12.09 26.38 -17.20
C LEU A 4 -13.27 25.70 -17.90
N SER A 5 -13.40 25.91 -19.22
CA SER A 5 -14.38 25.17 -20.01
C SER A 5 -13.96 23.71 -20.17
N LEU A 6 -14.91 22.82 -20.48
CA LEU A 6 -14.62 21.41 -20.74
C LEU A 6 -13.66 21.23 -21.93
N GLU A 7 -13.75 22.11 -22.92
CA GLU A 7 -12.84 22.13 -24.08
C GLU A 7 -11.42 22.48 -23.66
N THR A 8 -11.26 23.49 -22.80
CA THR A 8 -9.93 23.85 -22.27
C THR A 8 -9.33 22.72 -21.44
N LEU A 9 -10.14 22.02 -20.62
CA LEU A 9 -9.65 20.86 -19.86
C LEU A 9 -9.18 19.71 -20.76
N LYS A 10 -9.88 19.47 -21.88
CA LYS A 10 -9.50 18.43 -22.85
C LYS A 10 -8.23 18.76 -23.64
N SER A 11 -7.89 20.04 -23.79
CA SER A 11 -6.69 20.47 -24.49
C SER A 11 -5.42 20.49 -23.62
N LEU A 12 -5.55 20.34 -22.30
CA LEU A 12 -4.40 20.32 -21.39
C LEU A 12 -3.49 19.12 -21.69
N ARG A 13 -2.21 19.40 -21.87
CA ARG A 13 -1.13 18.41 -21.95
C ARG A 13 -0.65 18.10 -20.53
N CYS A 14 0.09 17.01 -20.38
CA CYS A 14 0.66 16.61 -19.09
C CYS A 14 1.50 17.72 -18.46
N VAL A 15 2.35 18.37 -19.27
CA VAL A 15 3.18 19.51 -18.84
C VAL A 15 2.36 20.68 -18.30
N ASP A 16 1.20 20.97 -18.93
CA ASP A 16 0.36 22.09 -18.49
C ASP A 16 -0.26 21.80 -17.11
N ILE A 17 -0.52 20.52 -16.79
CA ILE A 17 -1.04 20.07 -15.50
C ILE A 17 0.07 20.01 -14.45
N GLU A 18 1.24 19.48 -14.82
CA GLU A 18 2.42 19.36 -13.96
C GLU A 18 2.91 20.73 -13.47
N GLU A 19 3.07 21.69 -14.37
CA GLU A 19 3.46 23.07 -14.03
C GLU A 19 2.40 23.71 -13.12
N PHE A 20 1.11 23.50 -13.40
CA PHE A 20 0.02 24.01 -12.58
C PHE A 20 0.07 23.49 -11.13
N ILE A 21 0.52 22.26 -10.90
CA ILE A 21 0.70 21.69 -9.55
C ILE A 21 2.11 21.89 -8.98
N GLY A 22 2.97 22.67 -9.66
CA GLY A 22 4.30 23.06 -9.20
C GLY A 22 5.43 22.12 -9.59
N ILE A 23 5.20 21.15 -10.49
CA ILE A 23 6.23 20.29 -11.06
C ILE A 23 6.81 20.97 -12.31
N ASN A 24 7.90 21.72 -12.13
CA ASN A 24 8.45 22.61 -13.16
C ASN A 24 9.77 22.10 -13.79
N GLY A 25 10.20 20.87 -13.49
CA GLY A 25 11.48 20.38 -13.98
C GLY A 25 11.73 18.91 -13.70
N TYR A 26 12.70 18.37 -14.43
CA TYR A 26 13.11 16.97 -14.39
C TYR A 26 14.62 16.87 -14.22
N VAL A 27 15.09 15.82 -13.54
CA VAL A 27 16.53 15.55 -13.37
C VAL A 27 17.18 15.14 -14.71
N SER A 28 16.48 14.35 -15.52
CA SER A 28 16.96 13.94 -16.85
C SER A 28 16.60 14.95 -17.93
N GLN A 29 17.46 15.08 -18.94
CA GLN A 29 17.23 15.89 -20.14
C GLN A 29 16.86 15.03 -21.37
N THR A 30 16.83 13.71 -21.23
CA THR A 30 16.51 12.79 -22.34
C THR A 30 15.00 12.78 -22.61
N PRO A 31 14.56 12.56 -23.87
CA PRO A 31 13.14 12.37 -24.17
C PRO A 31 12.51 11.25 -23.33
N GLY A 32 11.28 11.46 -22.87
CA GLY A 32 10.54 10.45 -22.12
C GLY A 32 10.18 9.23 -22.98
N ILE A 33 10.18 8.05 -22.37
CA ILE A 33 9.91 6.76 -23.04
C ILE A 33 8.43 6.51 -23.36
N ARG A 34 7.53 7.40 -22.89
CA ARG A 34 6.06 7.21 -22.96
C ARG A 34 5.64 5.90 -22.27
N GLY A 35 4.42 5.43 -22.55
CA GLY A 35 3.90 4.16 -22.03
C GLY A 35 2.70 4.30 -21.10
N ILE A 36 2.10 3.16 -20.76
CA ILE A 36 0.95 3.07 -19.86
C ILE A 36 1.42 2.35 -18.60
N ILE A 37 1.32 3.02 -17.45
CA ILE A 37 1.60 2.42 -16.15
C ILE A 37 0.32 1.89 -15.49
N LYS A 38 0.44 0.89 -14.60
CA LYS A 38 -0.68 0.34 -13.81
C LYS A 38 -1.85 -0.17 -14.69
N LYS A 39 -1.58 -0.75 -15.87
CA LYS A 39 -2.63 -1.32 -16.73
C LYS A 39 -3.36 -2.44 -15.99
N LEU A 40 -2.59 -3.36 -15.40
CA LEU A 40 -3.04 -4.35 -14.42
C LEU A 40 -2.50 -3.99 -13.03
N PRO A 41 -3.14 -4.43 -11.92
CA PRO A 41 -2.60 -4.24 -10.58
C PRO A 41 -1.20 -4.85 -10.39
N GLU A 42 -0.89 -5.95 -11.06
CA GLU A 42 0.39 -6.67 -11.00
C GLU A 42 1.56 -5.90 -11.64
N ASP A 43 1.26 -4.94 -12.52
CA ASP A 43 2.26 -4.04 -13.13
C ASP A 43 2.92 -3.13 -12.09
N PHE A 44 2.35 -3.05 -10.88
CA PHE A 44 2.85 -2.22 -9.81
C PHE A 44 2.88 -2.99 -8.49
N GLN A 45 4.10 -3.28 -8.04
CA GLN A 45 4.35 -4.09 -6.85
C GLN A 45 5.10 -3.23 -5.84
N VAL A 46 4.63 -3.21 -4.60
CA VAL A 46 5.22 -2.40 -3.52
C VAL A 46 5.39 -3.27 -2.30
N TRP A 47 6.57 -3.25 -1.69
CA TRP A 47 6.78 -3.91 -0.41
C TRP A 47 7.42 -2.94 0.57
N GLU A 48 7.01 -3.05 1.82
CA GLU A 48 7.54 -2.24 2.89
C GLU A 48 8.88 -2.77 3.37
N ILE A 49 9.83 -1.87 3.56
CA ILE A 49 11.07 -2.12 4.27
C ILE A 49 11.02 -1.23 5.50
N ILE A 50 10.96 -1.83 6.69
CA ILE A 50 10.95 -1.10 7.95
C ILE A 50 12.39 -0.85 8.44
N GLU A 51 12.50 -0.02 9.47
CA GLU A 51 13.77 0.23 10.16
C GLU A 51 14.42 -1.11 10.59
N GLY A 52 15.73 -1.22 10.38
CA GLY A 52 16.46 -2.49 10.55
C GLY A 52 16.51 -3.37 9.30
N GLY A 53 15.87 -2.98 8.19
CA GLY A 53 16.01 -3.64 6.89
C GLY A 53 15.11 -4.85 6.68
N LEU A 54 14.09 -5.04 7.52
CA LEU A 54 13.15 -6.15 7.38
C LEU A 54 12.24 -5.90 6.15
N ASP A 55 12.37 -6.77 5.14
CA ASP A 55 11.66 -6.69 3.87
C ASP A 55 10.36 -7.52 3.90
N ALA A 56 9.22 -6.84 3.77
CA ALA A 56 7.89 -7.44 3.82
C ALA A 56 7.66 -8.52 2.74
N ARG A 57 8.21 -8.37 1.54
CA ARG A 57 8.03 -9.35 0.47
C ARG A 57 8.93 -10.56 0.70
N ASP A 58 10.17 -10.34 1.11
CA ASP A 58 11.10 -11.44 1.37
C ASP A 58 10.59 -12.36 2.49
N ILE A 59 10.10 -11.77 3.59
CA ILE A 59 9.47 -12.52 4.68
C ILE A 59 8.25 -13.32 4.19
N TRP A 60 7.39 -12.70 3.38
CA TRP A 60 6.21 -13.37 2.81
C TRP A 60 6.57 -14.58 1.96
N VAL A 61 7.53 -14.40 1.03
CA VAL A 61 7.92 -15.43 0.05
C VAL A 61 8.66 -16.58 0.72
N LYS A 62 9.55 -16.28 1.68
CA LYS A 62 10.30 -17.29 2.43
C LYS A 62 9.49 -17.96 3.53
N ASN A 63 8.29 -17.46 3.81
CA ASN A 63 7.48 -17.85 4.96
C ASN A 63 8.28 -17.78 6.28
N ALA A 64 9.08 -16.72 6.43
CA ALA A 64 9.95 -16.54 7.58
C ALA A 64 9.15 -16.05 8.78
N SER A 65 9.56 -16.44 9.99
CA SER A 65 8.95 -15.95 11.22
C SER A 65 9.21 -14.46 11.41
N LEU A 66 8.19 -13.73 11.83
CA LEU A 66 8.34 -12.33 12.23
C LEU A 66 9.04 -12.23 13.59
N PRO A 67 9.85 -11.19 13.81
CA PRO A 67 10.44 -10.95 15.13
C PRO A 67 9.34 -10.69 16.16
N VAL A 68 9.52 -11.23 17.36
CA VAL A 68 8.65 -10.91 18.51
C VAL A 68 9.06 -9.53 19.03
N ILE A 69 8.23 -8.52 18.79
CA ILE A 69 8.49 -7.13 19.19
C ILE A 69 7.58 -6.76 20.37
N GLY A 70 8.14 -6.84 21.58
CA GLY A 70 7.43 -6.49 22.82
C GLY A 70 6.38 -7.53 23.25
N MET A 71 5.73 -7.26 24.39
CA MET A 71 4.72 -8.17 24.99
C MET A 71 3.27 -7.71 24.77
N LYS A 72 3.04 -6.45 24.39
CA LYS A 72 1.69 -5.88 24.27
C LYS A 72 1.08 -5.96 22.88
N ASN A 73 1.93 -5.87 21.86
CA ASN A 73 1.54 -5.91 20.45
C ASN A 73 2.32 -7.02 19.75
N MET A 74 1.80 -7.46 18.61
CA MET A 74 2.50 -8.35 17.69
C MET A 74 2.53 -7.74 16.30
N LEU A 75 3.60 -8.02 15.57
CA LEU A 75 3.73 -7.68 14.16
C LEU A 75 3.05 -8.76 13.33
N LEU A 76 2.25 -8.34 12.37
CA LEU A 76 1.69 -9.18 11.32
C LEU A 76 2.13 -8.62 9.96
N LEU A 77 2.00 -9.44 8.93
CA LEU A 77 2.34 -9.11 7.56
C LEU A 77 1.13 -9.28 6.68
N MET A 78 0.72 -8.22 5.99
CA MET A 78 -0.40 -8.22 5.07
C MET A 78 0.08 -8.13 3.63
N ARG A 79 -0.32 -9.10 2.81
CA ARG A 79 -0.32 -9.00 1.36
C ARG A 79 -1.72 -8.62 0.89
N LYS A 80 -1.86 -7.61 0.02
CA LYS A 80 -3.15 -7.25 -0.60
C LYS A 80 -3.04 -7.05 -2.10
N PHE A 81 -4.15 -7.28 -2.80
CA PHE A 81 -4.26 -7.21 -4.26
C PHE A 81 -5.43 -6.30 -4.65
N ASN A 82 -5.19 -5.24 -5.41
CA ASN A 82 -6.26 -4.34 -5.90
C ASN A 82 -7.23 -3.83 -4.79
N ARG A 83 -6.71 -3.63 -3.57
CA ARG A 83 -7.49 -3.40 -2.34
C ARG A 83 -6.96 -2.21 -1.55
N GLU A 84 -7.86 -1.40 -1.01
CA GLU A 84 -7.53 -0.28 -0.13
C GLU A 84 -7.06 -0.80 1.24
N THR A 85 -5.98 -0.22 1.76
CA THR A 85 -5.44 -0.58 3.09
C THR A 85 -6.51 -0.46 4.19
N LEU A 86 -7.26 0.65 4.22
CA LEU A 86 -8.27 0.89 5.28
C LEU A 86 -9.44 -0.10 5.24
N LYS A 87 -9.84 -0.58 4.06
CA LYS A 87 -10.89 -1.60 3.95
C LYS A 87 -10.39 -2.96 4.41
N ALA A 88 -9.15 -3.34 4.06
CA ALA A 88 -8.54 -4.56 4.56
C ALA A 88 -8.38 -4.54 6.09
N ILE A 89 -8.00 -3.38 6.67
CA ILE A 89 -7.96 -3.18 8.12
C ILE A 89 -9.34 -3.35 8.77
N SER A 90 -10.40 -2.80 8.16
CA SER A 90 -11.77 -2.94 8.67
C SER A 90 -12.25 -4.39 8.65
N ASP A 91 -11.92 -5.15 7.61
CA ASP A 91 -12.26 -6.57 7.53
C ASP A 91 -11.47 -7.37 8.57
N LEU A 92 -10.17 -7.09 8.71
CA LEU A 92 -9.30 -7.72 9.69
C LEU A 92 -9.76 -7.43 11.12
N SER A 93 -10.14 -6.20 11.43
CA SER A 93 -10.61 -5.84 12.77
C SER A 93 -11.91 -6.56 13.13
N SER A 94 -12.81 -6.71 12.15
CA SER A 94 -14.05 -7.47 12.31
C SER A 94 -13.77 -8.95 12.54
N PHE A 95 -12.84 -9.53 11.80
CA PHE A 95 -12.38 -10.91 11.98
C PHE A 95 -11.77 -11.12 13.38
N LEU A 96 -10.91 -10.20 13.82
CA LEU A 96 -10.23 -10.25 15.12
C LEU A 96 -11.12 -9.79 16.29
N LYS A 97 -12.33 -9.30 16.04
CA LYS A 97 -13.26 -8.73 17.04
C LYS A 97 -12.63 -7.59 17.85
N ILE A 98 -11.85 -6.75 17.19
CA ILE A 98 -11.27 -5.52 17.74
C ILE A 98 -11.74 -4.30 16.95
N ILE A 99 -11.52 -3.10 17.49
CA ILE A 99 -11.81 -1.86 16.74
C ILE A 99 -10.69 -1.56 15.73
N PRO A 100 -11.00 -0.97 14.56
CA PRO A 100 -10.00 -0.68 13.52
C PRO A 100 -8.79 0.12 14.00
N SER A 101 -8.97 1.04 14.95
CA SER A 101 -7.90 1.87 15.50
C SER A 101 -6.86 1.10 16.33
N HIS A 102 -7.14 -0.16 16.69
CA HIS A 102 -6.14 -1.03 17.32
C HIS A 102 -5.15 -1.61 16.30
N ILE A 103 -5.45 -1.53 15.00
CA ILE A 103 -4.57 -2.01 13.93
C ILE A 103 -3.80 -0.82 13.37
N SER A 104 -2.48 -0.83 13.54
CA SER A 104 -1.59 0.25 13.11
C SER A 104 -0.76 -0.14 11.90
N VAL A 105 -0.45 0.85 11.04
CA VAL A 105 0.40 0.71 9.85
C VAL A 105 1.33 1.91 9.73
N CYS A 106 2.51 1.73 9.15
CA CYS A 106 3.46 2.83 8.90
C CYS A 106 3.05 3.72 7.72
N GLY A 107 2.10 3.27 6.89
CA GLY A 107 1.52 4.06 5.81
C GLY A 107 0.55 3.26 4.97
N ILE A 108 -0.31 3.97 4.24
CA ILE A 108 -1.18 3.37 3.23
C ILE A 108 -0.38 3.06 1.97
N LYS A 109 -0.73 1.96 1.29
CA LYS A 109 -0.13 1.57 0.01
C LYS A 109 -1.18 1.62 -1.09
N ASP A 110 -0.75 1.84 -2.34
CA ASP A 110 -1.62 1.93 -3.50
C ASP A 110 -2.72 0.87 -3.54
N ARG A 111 -3.95 1.29 -3.87
CA ARG A 111 -5.06 0.35 -4.08
C ARG A 111 -4.79 -0.54 -5.29
N ARG A 112 -4.52 0.06 -6.45
CA ARG A 112 -4.32 -0.64 -7.73
C ARG A 112 -2.88 -1.14 -7.86
N ALA A 113 -2.54 -2.11 -7.01
CA ALA A 113 -1.21 -2.70 -6.89
C ALA A 113 -1.28 -4.09 -6.22
N VAL A 114 -0.19 -4.84 -6.27
CA VAL A 114 0.10 -5.90 -5.30
C VAL A 114 1.00 -5.30 -4.22
N THR A 115 0.61 -5.36 -2.95
CA THR A 115 1.39 -4.74 -1.88
C THR A 115 1.61 -5.63 -0.68
N TRP A 116 2.81 -5.60 -0.11
CA TRP A 116 3.18 -6.23 1.15
C TRP A 116 3.52 -5.16 2.18
N GLN A 117 2.87 -5.19 3.33
CA GLN A 117 3.10 -4.21 4.40
C GLN A 117 2.95 -4.84 5.77
N PHE A 118 3.67 -4.32 6.75
CA PHE A 118 3.51 -4.73 8.13
C PHE A 118 2.28 -4.08 8.77
N LEU A 119 1.70 -4.79 9.72
CA LEU A 119 0.63 -4.35 10.59
C LEU A 119 1.09 -4.56 12.04
N SER A 120 0.72 -3.67 12.95
CA SER A 120 0.80 -3.93 14.39
C SER A 120 -0.60 -4.09 14.95
N VAL A 121 -0.82 -5.15 15.72
CA VAL A 121 -2.09 -5.43 16.42
C VAL A 121 -1.82 -5.73 17.90
N PRO A 122 -2.80 -5.60 18.80
CA PRO A 122 -2.67 -6.09 20.16
C PRO A 122 -2.32 -7.58 20.14
N TYR A 123 -1.45 -8.00 21.05
CA TYR A 123 -1.01 -9.39 21.12
C TYR A 123 -2.22 -10.33 21.25
N ASN A 124 -2.35 -11.27 20.32
CA ASN A 124 -3.38 -12.30 20.35
C ASN A 124 -2.78 -13.65 19.97
N PRO A 125 -2.57 -14.56 20.95
CA PRO A 125 -1.92 -15.84 20.71
C PRO A 125 -2.77 -16.81 19.86
N GLN A 126 -4.03 -16.48 19.56
CA GLN A 126 -4.90 -17.29 18.72
C GLN A 126 -4.66 -17.06 17.22
N ILE A 127 -3.91 -16.01 16.84
CA ILE A 127 -3.50 -15.78 15.46
C ILE A 127 -2.29 -16.65 15.17
N VAL A 128 -2.56 -17.89 14.75
CA VAL A 128 -1.52 -18.90 14.46
C VAL A 128 -1.50 -19.34 13.00
N GLU A 129 -2.50 -18.94 12.22
CA GLU A 129 -2.67 -19.30 10.81
C GLU A 129 -2.93 -18.04 9.96
N GLU A 130 -2.77 -18.19 8.64
CA GLU A 130 -3.06 -17.12 7.69
C GLU A 130 -4.56 -16.76 7.73
N VAL A 131 -4.83 -15.47 7.91
CA VAL A 131 -6.17 -14.90 7.79
C VAL A 131 -6.40 -14.49 6.34
N VAL A 132 -7.37 -15.13 5.69
CA VAL A 132 -7.78 -14.83 4.31
C VAL A 132 -8.98 -13.89 4.32
N LEU A 133 -8.81 -12.71 3.69
CA LEU A 133 -9.81 -11.67 3.54
C LEU A 133 -10.07 -11.39 2.06
N HIS A 134 -11.04 -10.52 1.74
CA HIS A 134 -11.31 -10.14 0.35
C HIS A 134 -10.08 -9.45 -0.28
N ASN A 135 -9.40 -10.18 -1.16
CA ASN A 135 -8.17 -9.76 -1.84
C ASN A 135 -7.06 -9.27 -0.88
N ALA A 136 -7.02 -9.84 0.32
CA ALA A 136 -5.96 -9.58 1.30
C ALA A 136 -5.69 -10.86 2.11
N TRP A 137 -4.44 -11.06 2.50
CA TRP A 137 -3.97 -12.21 3.26
C TRP A 137 -3.04 -11.68 4.35
N VAL A 138 -3.24 -12.14 5.59
CA VAL A 138 -2.50 -11.66 6.75
C VAL A 138 -1.90 -12.84 7.49
N ARG A 139 -0.61 -12.75 7.84
CA ARG A 139 0.15 -13.77 8.58
C ARG A 139 0.86 -13.14 9.76
#